data_AF-A0A2V9H7C5-F1
#
_entry.id   AF-A0A2V9H7C5-F1
#
_cell.length_a   1.000
_cell.length_b   1.000
_cell.length_c   1.000
_cell.angle_alpha   90.00
_cell.angle_beta   90.00
_cell.angle_gamma   90.00
#
_symmetry.space_group_name_H-M   'P 1'
#
loop_
_entity.id
_entity.type
_entity.pdbx_description
1 polymer ?
#
loop_
_entity_poly.entity_id
_entity_poly.type
_entity_poly.pdbx_seq_one_letter_code
_entity_poly.pdbx_strand_id
1 'polypeptide(L)' 'MTETSTAEHTDRRATSRIDAHLPLFIYGSLLGGDPFYEETFTISINGTGGLILMASSVQPGQRIMVTNQGNDQTQ' A
#
# COMPACT_ATOMS: atom_id res chain seq x y z
N MET A 1 11.20 -35.83 26.45
CA MET A 1 10.15 -34.82 26.28
C MET A 1 10.88 -33.53 25.98
N THR A 2 11.03 -33.19 24.71
CA THR A 2 11.92 -32.13 24.24
C THR A 2 11.08 -30.87 24.07
N GLU A 3 11.23 -29.91 24.97
CA GLU A 3 10.58 -28.60 24.89
C GLU A 3 11.22 -27.78 23.77
N THR A 4 10.50 -27.65 22.66
CA THR A 4 10.88 -26.75 21.57
C THR A 4 10.55 -25.33 22.01
N SER A 5 11.58 -24.56 22.37
CA SER A 5 11.50 -23.12 22.64
C SER A 5 10.87 -22.42 21.43
N THR A 6 9.58 -22.06 21.56
CA THR A 6 8.88 -21.26 20.57
C THR A 6 9.29 -19.82 20.81
N ALA A 7 10.20 -19.31 19.99
CA ALA A 7 10.50 -17.88 19.99
C ALA A 7 9.19 -17.13 19.69
N GLU A 8 8.67 -16.43 20.68
CA GLU A 8 7.49 -15.57 20.61
C GLU A 8 7.69 -14.55 19.48
N HIS A 9 7.14 -14.81 18.29
CA HIS A 9 7.10 -13.84 17.21
C HIS A 9 6.13 -12.73 17.62
N THR A 10 6.65 -11.70 18.29
CA THR A 10 5.85 -10.51 18.62
C THR A 10 5.44 -9.81 17.32
N ASP A 11 4.13 -9.66 17.10
CA ASP A 11 3.61 -8.89 15.97
C ASP A 11 4.09 -7.43 16.10
N ARG A 12 4.81 -6.95 15.09
CA ARG A 12 5.37 -5.58 15.05
C ARG A 12 4.35 -4.56 14.52
N ARG A 13 3.15 -4.98 14.12
CA ARG A 13 2.15 -4.10 13.51
C ARG A 13 1.42 -3.29 14.58
N ALA A 14 1.35 -1.98 14.37
CA ALA A 14 0.63 -1.06 15.26
C ALA A 14 -0.90 -1.18 15.13
N THR A 15 -1.40 -1.62 13.97
CA THR A 15 -2.85 -1.72 13.68
C THR A 15 -3.17 -2.95 12.82
N SER A 16 -4.33 -3.55 13.02
CA SER A 16 -4.86 -4.63 12.18
C SER A 16 -5.11 -4.15 10.74
N ARG A 17 -5.08 -5.08 9.79
CA ARG A 17 -5.42 -4.83 8.37
C ARG A 17 -6.81 -5.38 8.07
N ILE A 18 -7.47 -4.72 7.13
CA ILE A 18 -8.68 -5.23 6.48
C ILE A 18 -8.41 -5.35 4.99
N ASP A 19 -9.00 -6.36 4.36
CA ASP A 19 -9.05 -6.45 2.90
C ASP A 19 -10.09 -5.46 2.41
N ALA A 20 -9.68 -4.60 1.49
CA ALA A 20 -10.52 -3.54 0.92
C ALA A 20 -10.15 -3.36 -0.54
N HIS A 21 -11.14 -3.28 -1.41
CA HIS A 21 -10.96 -3.18 -2.86
C HIS A 21 -11.42 -1.80 -3.37
N LEU A 22 -10.64 -0.76 -3.04
CA LEU A 22 -10.94 0.64 -3.36
C LEU A 22 -10.19 1.08 -4.62
N PRO A 23 -10.85 1.74 -5.58
CA PRO A 23 -10.20 2.23 -6.79
C PRO A 23 -9.28 3.42 -6.47
N LEU A 24 -8.06 3.37 -6.98
CA LEU A 24 -7.03 4.38 -6.77
C LEU A 24 -6.45 4.86 -8.09
N PHE A 25 -6.17 6.16 -8.15
CA PHE A 25 -5.33 6.77 -9.16
C PHE A 25 -4.00 7.14 -8.54
N ILE A 26 -2.90 6.63 -9.11
CA ILE A 26 -1.54 6.85 -8.66
C ILE A 26 -0.83 7.78 -9.64
N TYR A 27 -0.10 8.76 -9.12
CA TYR A 27 0.78 9.61 -9.91
C TYR A 27 2.15 9.71 -9.24
N GLY A 28 3.21 9.67 -10.03
CA GLY A 28 4.57 9.79 -9.51
C GLY A 28 5.59 10.10 -10.59
N SER A 29 6.86 10.06 -10.19
CA SER A 29 8.00 10.19 -11.10
C SER A 29 8.91 9.00 -10.94
N LEU A 30 9.34 8.39 -12.05
CA LEU A 30 10.36 7.35 -12.08
C LEU A 30 11.71 7.91 -11.59
N LEU A 31 12.68 7.04 -11.32
CA LEU A 31 14.03 7.45 -10.91
C LEU A 31 14.71 8.40 -11.93
N GLY A 32 14.37 8.28 -13.21
CA GLY A 32 14.85 9.16 -14.28
C GLY A 32 14.16 10.53 -14.34
N GLY A 33 13.17 10.79 -13.49
CA GLY A 33 12.37 12.01 -13.47
C GLY A 33 11.13 11.96 -14.36
N ASP A 34 11.04 10.99 -15.27
CA ASP A 34 9.87 10.82 -16.13
C ASP A 34 8.61 10.54 -15.30
N PRO A 35 7.49 11.24 -15.56
CA PRO A 35 6.25 11.01 -14.82
C PRO A 35 5.63 9.66 -15.21
N PHE A 36 4.90 9.06 -14.27
CA PHE A 36 4.02 7.93 -14.52
C PHE A 36 2.67 8.13 -13.82
N TYR A 37 1.64 7.48 -14.35
CA TYR A 37 0.34 7.36 -13.71
C TYR A 37 -0.22 5.96 -13.91
N GLU A 38 -0.99 5.49 -12.94
CA GLU A 38 -1.54 4.13 -12.94
C GLU A 38 -2.87 4.10 -12.18
N GLU A 39 -3.86 3.40 -12.75
CA GLU A 39 -5.08 3.04 -12.04
C GLU A 39 -4.91 1.67 -11.41
N THR A 40 -5.24 1.55 -10.12
CA THR A 40 -5.08 0.29 -9.37
C THR A 40 -6.16 0.18 -8.29
N PHE A 41 -6.11 -0.91 -7.53
CA PHE A 41 -6.97 -1.14 -6.38
C PHE A 41 -6.13 -1.39 -5.13
N THR A 42 -6.67 -1.02 -3.97
CA THR A 42 -6.14 -1.53 -2.71
C THR A 42 -6.31 -3.04 -2.64
N ILE A 43 -5.33 -3.72 -2.06
CA ILE A 43 -5.43 -5.13 -1.65
C ILE A 43 -5.85 -5.18 -0.18
N SER A 44 -5.15 -4.43 0.68
CA SER A 44 -5.49 -4.29 2.09
C SER A 44 -5.09 -2.92 2.63
N ILE A 45 -5.79 -2.45 3.65
CA ILE A 45 -5.52 -1.16 4.31
C ILE A 45 -5.49 -1.29 5.82
N ASN A 46 -4.87 -0.33 6.49
CA ASN A 46 -4.97 -0.14 7.93
C ASN A 46 -4.94 1.37 8.28
N GLY A 47 -4.96 1.71 9.56
CA GLY A 47 -4.94 3.11 10.02
C GLY A 47 -3.65 3.88 9.70
N THR A 48 -2.61 3.23 9.16
CA THR A 48 -1.31 3.83 8.86
C THR A 48 -0.94 3.82 7.37
N GLY A 49 -1.71 3.12 6.52
CA GLY A 49 -1.42 3.01 5.10
C GLY A 49 -2.14 1.84 4.44
N GLY A 50 -1.64 1.44 3.27
CA GLY A 50 -2.23 0.37 2.47
C GLY A 50 -1.22 -0.42 1.65
N LEU A 51 -1.68 -1.54 1.12
CA LEU A 51 -0.99 -2.39 0.17
C LEU A 51 -1.70 -2.28 -1.18
N ILE A 52 -0.93 -1.96 -2.21
CA ILE A 52 -1.37 -1.87 -3.60
C ILE A 52 -0.40 -2.67 -4.47
N LEU A 53 -0.86 -3.14 -5.62
CA LEU A 53 -0.01 -3.69 -6.67
C LEU A 53 0.16 -2.64 -7.75
N MET A 54 1.39 -2.45 -8.22
CA MET A 54 1.70 -1.51 -9.31
C MET A 54 2.64 -2.16 -10.32
N ALA A 55 2.47 -1.83 -11.59
CA ALA A 55 3.41 -2.18 -12.65
C ALA A 55 4.67 -1.30 -12.60
N SER A 56 4.50 -0.03 -12.23
CA SER A 56 5.59 0.94 -12.13
C SER A 56 6.50 0.64 -10.93
N SER A 57 7.81 0.56 -11.17
CA SER A 57 8.78 0.34 -10.09
C SER A 57 8.96 1.60 -9.25
N VAL A 58 8.79 1.47 -7.93
CA VAL A 58 9.02 2.52 -6.94
C VAL A 58 9.99 2.05 -5.86
N GLN A 59 10.82 2.97 -5.37
CA GLN A 59 11.82 2.68 -4.34
C GLN A 59 11.37 3.17 -2.95
N PRO A 60 11.83 2.53 -1.85
CA PRO A 60 11.64 3.07 -0.52
C PRO A 60 12.11 4.53 -0.42
N GLY A 61 11.25 5.41 0.12
CA GLY A 61 11.50 6.85 0.23
C GLY A 61 11.08 7.68 -0.98
N GLN A 62 10.76 7.06 -2.11
CA GLN A 62 10.17 7.74 -3.27
C GLN A 62 8.76 8.22 -2.93
N ARG A 63 8.44 9.45 -3.35
CA ARG A 63 7.11 10.03 -3.15
C ARG A 63 6.21 9.70 -4.34
N ILE A 64 5.02 9.22 -4.04
CA ILE A 64 3.92 9.06 -4.98
C ILE A 64 2.69 9.76 -4.42
N MET A 65 1.82 10.23 -5.30
CA MET A 65 0.50 10.75 -4.97
C MET A 65 -0.52 9.64 -5.18
N VAL A 66 -1.40 9.46 -4.21
CA VAL A 66 -2.45 8.44 -4.22
C VAL A 66 -3.78 9.13 -4.02
N THR A 67 -4.68 8.98 -4.99
CA THR A 67 -6.03 9.56 -4.93
C THR A 67 -7.04 8.43 -4.97
N ASN A 68 -8.03 8.45 -4.06
CA ASN A 68 -9.18 7.56 -4.15
C ASN A 68 -10.14 8.09 -5.22
N GLN A 69 -10.36 7.32 -6.28
CA GLN A 69 -11.23 7.72 -7.39
C GLN A 69 -12.71 7.77 -6.99
N GLY A 70 -13.11 7.06 -5.93
CA GLY A 70 -14.47 7.09 -5.40
C GLY A 70 -14.86 8.44 -4.78
N ASN A 71 -13.88 9.26 -4.40
CA ASN A 71 -14.14 10.56 -3.78
C ASN A 71 -14.57 11.63 -4.81
N ASP A 72 -14.24 11.43 -6.10
CA ASP A 72 -14.60 12.35 -7.20
C ASP A 72 -16.04 12.16 -7.71
N GLN A 73 -16.78 11.17 -7.19
CA GLN A 73 -18.18 10.92 -7.57
C GLN A 73 -19.20 11.53 -6.59
N THR A 74 -18.78 12.41 -5.68
CA THR A 74 -19.70 13.22 -4.87
C THR A 74 -19.86 14.59 -5.51
N GLN A 75 -20.80 14.70 -6.44
CA GLN A 75 -21.39 15.97 -6.89
C GLN A 75 -22.90 15.91 -6.64
#